data_AF-M0LIG3-F1
#
_entry.id   AF-M0LIG3-F1
#
_cell.length_a   1.000
_cell.length_b   1.000
_cell.length_c   1.000
_cell.angle_alpha   90.00
_cell.angle_beta   90.00
_cell.angle_gamma   90.00
#
_symmetry.space_group_name_H-M   'P 1'
#
loop_
_entity.id
_entity.type
_entity.pdbx_description
1 polymer ?
#
loop_
_entity_poly.entity_id
_entity_poly.type
_entity_poly.pdbx_seq_one_letter_code
_entity_poly.pdbx_strand_id
1 'polypeptide(L)'
;MRRNRAVSTTLSYTLSLAIASILVSGLLIAGGNFVENRQEQVIRDELEVIGQQVAADIARIDRLVVAADNDPTARLNHTFPARVSGTGYRVSIDAAADELTLESTSPEVSVTVSLKTRTDLGDSTADGGVITVFYDDQLEVQDG
;
A
#
# COMPACT_ATOMS: atom_id res chain seq x y z
N MET A 1 12.10 13.37 -68.74
CA MET A 1 11.36 12.49 -67.81
C MET A 1 12.30 11.75 -66.84
N ARG A 2 12.77 12.37 -65.75
CA ARG A 2 13.55 11.65 -64.70
C ARG A 2 13.36 12.33 -63.35
N ARG A 3 12.24 12.08 -62.66
CA ARG A 3 12.04 12.51 -61.25
C ARG A 3 11.36 11.50 -60.32
N ASN A 4 10.75 10.42 -60.80
CA ASN A 4 10.03 9.48 -59.91
C ASN A 4 10.88 8.38 -59.24
N ARG A 5 12.15 8.19 -59.63
CA ARG A 5 12.97 7.06 -59.15
C ARG A 5 13.74 7.38 -57.86
N ALA A 6 13.98 8.67 -57.58
CA ALA A 6 14.60 9.11 -56.33
C ALA A 6 13.61 9.11 -55.15
N VAL A 7 12.30 9.16 -55.44
CA VAL A 7 11.25 9.25 -54.40
C VAL A 7 10.98 7.89 -53.75
N SER A 8 11.07 6.79 -54.51
CA SER A 8 10.79 5.43 -53.99
C SER A 8 11.77 4.96 -52.94
N THR A 9 13.07 5.26 -53.07
CA THR A 9 14.08 4.83 -52.08
C THR A 9 13.91 5.58 -50.76
N THR A 10 13.69 6.89 -50.81
CA THR A 10 13.46 7.70 -49.61
C THR A 10 12.13 7.34 -48.94
N LEU A 11 11.07 7.14 -49.72
CA LEU A 11 9.74 6.78 -49.18
C LEU A 11 9.75 5.42 -48.46
N SER A 12 10.46 4.42 -49.00
CA SER A 12 10.58 3.11 -48.36
C SER A 12 11.33 3.22 -47.03
N TYR A 13 12.39 4.03 -46.97
CA TYR A 13 13.16 4.21 -45.75
C TYR A 13 12.35 4.95 -44.67
N THR A 14 11.60 5.98 -45.06
CA THR A 14 10.71 6.70 -44.14
C THR A 14 9.58 5.81 -43.61
N LEU A 15 9.04 4.91 -44.43
CA LEU A 15 7.99 3.98 -43.99
C LEU A 15 8.53 2.98 -42.96
N SER A 16 9.72 2.43 -43.18
CA SER A 16 10.38 1.55 -42.21
C SER A 16 10.67 2.27 -40.89
N LEU A 17 11.16 3.51 -40.95
CA LEU A 17 11.38 4.34 -39.75
C LEU A 17 10.06 4.66 -39.02
N ALA A 18 8.98 4.95 -39.77
CA ALA A 18 7.67 5.20 -39.19
C ALA A 18 7.14 3.97 -38.44
N ILE A 19 7.22 2.77 -39.03
CA ILE A 19 6.80 1.53 -38.38
C ILE A 19 7.67 1.25 -37.14
N ALA A 20 9.00 1.38 -37.25
CA ALA A 20 9.90 1.18 -36.13
C ALA A 20 9.58 2.14 -34.97
N SER A 21 9.32 3.42 -35.27
CA SER A 21 8.93 4.42 -34.27
C SER A 21 7.61 4.05 -33.57
N ILE A 22 6.59 3.58 -34.31
CA ILE A 22 5.32 3.13 -33.74
C ILE A 22 5.54 1.91 -32.82
N LEU A 23 6.33 0.94 -33.26
CA LEU A 23 6.63 -0.26 -32.49
C LEU A 23 7.37 0.08 -31.19
N VAL A 24 8.40 0.93 -31.25
CA VAL A 24 9.15 1.37 -30.07
C VAL A 24 8.24 2.14 -29.12
N SER A 25 7.43 3.07 -29.63
CA SER A 25 6.48 3.82 -28.80
C SER A 25 5.48 2.91 -28.10
N GLY A 26 4.91 1.94 -28.83
CA GLY A 26 4.00 0.95 -28.25
C GLY A 26 4.67 0.10 -27.16
N LEU A 27 5.92 -0.31 -27.38
CA LEU A 27 6.69 -1.08 -26.40
C LEU A 27 7.00 -0.28 -25.12
N LEU A 28 7.36 1.00 -25.27
CA LEU A 28 7.63 1.88 -24.13
C LEU A 28 6.38 2.08 -23.27
N ILE A 29 5.22 2.29 -23.89
CA ILE A 29 3.93 2.42 -23.19
C ILE A 29 3.57 1.12 -22.47
N ALA A 30 3.67 -0.02 -23.17
CA ALA A 30 3.36 -1.33 -22.59
C ALA A 30 4.30 -1.66 -21.41
N GLY A 31 5.59 -1.33 -21.54
CA GLY A 31 6.58 -1.51 -20.49
C GLY A 31 6.32 -0.60 -19.28
N GLY A 32 5.94 0.66 -19.51
CA GLY A 32 5.61 1.62 -18.45
C GLY A 32 4.45 1.15 -17.57
N ASN A 33 3.30 0.85 -18.20
CA ASN A 33 2.10 0.39 -17.49
C ASN A 33 2.34 -0.92 -16.71
N PHE A 34 3.17 -1.81 -17.26
CA PHE A 34 3.47 -3.08 -16.60
C PHE A 34 4.33 -2.92 -15.34
N VAL A 35 5.25 -1.94 -15.32
CA VAL A 35 6.06 -1.63 -14.14
C VAL A 35 5.21 -0.97 -13.05
N GLU A 36 4.34 -0.04 -13.43
CA GLU A 36 3.41 0.64 -12.50
C GLU A 36 2.50 -0.36 -11.79
N ASN A 37 1.85 -1.26 -12.54
CA ASN A 37 1.01 -2.31 -11.96
C ASN A 37 1.79 -3.25 -11.02
N ARG A 38 3.05 -3.55 -11.33
CA ARG A 38 3.91 -4.35 -10.45
C ARG A 38 4.24 -3.61 -9.16
N GLN A 39 4.49 -2.31 -9.23
CA GLN A 39 4.77 -1.50 -8.06
C GLN A 39 3.56 -1.43 -7.12
N GLU A 40 2.36 -1.22 -7.66
CA GLU A 40 1.12 -1.25 -6.88
C GLU A 40 0.87 -2.60 -6.20
N GLN A 41 1.12 -3.71 -6.91
CA GLN A 41 0.98 -5.05 -6.35
C GLN A 41 1.95 -5.27 -5.18
N VAL A 42 3.22 -4.88 -5.33
CA VAL A 42 4.21 -5.00 -4.26
C VAL A 42 3.82 -4.17 -3.03
N ILE A 43 3.35 -2.94 -3.23
CA ILE A 43 2.86 -2.09 -2.14
C ILE A 43 1.68 -2.77 -1.43
N ARG A 44 0.73 -3.33 -2.18
CA ARG A 44 -0.41 -4.05 -1.64
C ARG A 44 0.01 -5.24 -0.79
N ASP A 45 0.93 -6.06 -1.29
CA ASP A 45 1.44 -7.24 -0.58
C ASP A 45 2.17 -6.84 0.71
N GLU A 46 2.99 -5.77 0.67
CA GLU A 46 3.66 -5.22 1.85
C GLU A 46 2.67 -4.70 2.90
N LEU A 47 1.67 -3.92 2.46
CA LEU A 47 0.61 -3.41 3.36
C LEU A 47 -0.25 -4.53 3.95
N GLU A 48 -0.51 -5.60 3.20
CA GLU A 48 -1.25 -6.77 3.71
C GLU A 48 -0.47 -7.43 4.85
N VAL A 49 0.83 -7.68 4.69
CA VAL A 49 1.67 -8.27 5.74
C VAL A 49 1.71 -7.37 6.98
N ILE A 50 1.93 -6.07 6.80
CA ILE A 50 1.95 -5.11 7.91
C ILE A 50 0.59 -5.08 8.61
N GLY A 51 -0.51 -5.03 7.87
CA GLY A 51 -1.87 -5.02 8.41
C GLY A 51 -2.20 -6.28 9.21
N GLN A 52 -1.81 -7.46 8.73
CA GLN A 52 -1.96 -8.70 9.48
C GLN A 52 -1.15 -8.68 10.79
N GLN A 53 0.05 -8.09 10.77
CA GLN A 53 0.92 -8.02 11.93
C GLN A 53 0.39 -7.03 12.98
N VAL A 54 -0.10 -5.86 12.57
CA VAL A 54 -0.79 -4.90 13.45
C VAL A 54 -2.08 -5.49 14.03
N ALA A 55 -2.91 -6.15 13.21
CA ALA A 55 -4.10 -6.85 13.70
C ALA A 55 -3.75 -7.94 14.73
N ALA A 56 -2.63 -8.64 14.54
CA ALA A 56 -2.14 -9.61 15.52
C ALA A 56 -1.64 -8.95 16.82
N ASP A 57 -1.07 -7.74 16.77
CA ASP A 57 -0.72 -6.95 17.96
C ASP A 57 -1.96 -6.51 18.73
N ILE A 58 -2.98 -6.01 18.02
CA ILE A 58 -4.30 -5.67 18.61
C ILE A 58 -4.90 -6.91 19.29
N ALA A 59 -4.93 -8.06 18.61
CA ALA A 59 -5.44 -9.30 19.20
C ALA A 59 -4.58 -9.86 20.35
N ARG A 60 -3.31 -9.47 20.46
CA ARG A 60 -2.47 -9.78 21.64
C ARG A 60 -2.88 -8.91 22.82
N ILE A 61 -3.03 -7.61 22.61
CA ILE A 61 -3.43 -6.67 23.66
C ILE A 61 -4.86 -6.94 24.13
N ASP A 62 -5.81 -7.16 23.22
CA ASP A 62 -7.18 -7.57 23.53
C ASP A 62 -7.21 -8.76 24.52
N ARG A 63 -6.44 -9.81 24.23
CA ARG A 63 -6.36 -10.98 25.12
C ARG A 63 -5.74 -10.67 26.48
N LEU A 64 -4.77 -9.75 26.54
CA LEU A 64 -4.16 -9.32 27.80
C LEU A 64 -5.16 -8.51 28.65
N VAL A 65 -5.88 -7.58 28.02
CA VAL A 65 -6.91 -6.75 28.65
C VAL A 65 -8.06 -7.62 29.16
N VAL A 66 -8.56 -8.54 28.34
CA VAL A 66 -9.65 -9.47 28.70
C VAL A 66 -9.25 -10.41 29.84
N ALA A 67 -7.97 -10.77 29.95
CA ALA A 67 -7.47 -11.67 30.99
C ALA A 67 -7.06 -10.95 32.28
N ALA A 68 -6.98 -9.61 32.27
CA ALA A 68 -6.53 -8.82 33.39
C ALA A 68 -7.69 -8.46 34.33
N ASP A 69 -7.41 -8.46 35.64
CA ASP A 69 -8.34 -8.03 36.68
C ASP A 69 -8.08 -6.57 37.08
N ASN A 70 -9.15 -5.80 37.30
CA ASN A 70 -9.20 -4.39 37.73
C ASN A 70 -8.26 -3.41 37.00
N ASP A 71 -8.85 -2.57 36.14
CA ASP A 71 -8.24 -1.41 35.48
C ASP A 71 -6.97 -1.75 34.66
N PRO A 72 -7.11 -2.61 33.64
CA PRO A 72 -5.97 -3.05 32.84
C PRO A 72 -5.43 -1.90 31.99
N THR A 73 -4.14 -1.62 32.11
CA THR A 73 -3.42 -0.77 31.14
C THR A 73 -2.43 -1.65 30.37
N ALA A 74 -2.46 -1.57 29.05
CA ALA A 74 -1.61 -2.39 28.20
C ALA A 74 -1.10 -1.59 27.02
N ARG A 75 0.20 -1.71 26.73
CA ARG A 75 0.86 -1.02 25.61
C ARG A 75 1.86 -1.94 24.94
N LEU A 76 1.85 -1.96 23.62
CA LEU A 76 2.79 -2.68 22.79
C LEU A 76 3.31 -1.77 21.69
N ASN A 77 4.62 -1.53 21.70
CA ASN A 77 5.29 -0.81 20.64
C ASN A 77 5.89 -1.83 19.67
N HIS A 78 5.65 -1.63 18.38
CA HIS A 78 6.23 -2.45 17.33
C HIS A 78 6.77 -1.56 16.22
N THR A 79 8.01 -1.82 15.81
CA THR A 79 8.65 -1.14 14.69
C THR A 79 8.30 -1.82 13.37
N PHE A 80 7.58 -1.09 12.54
CA PHE A 80 7.32 -1.41 11.14
C PHE A 80 8.20 -0.54 10.22
N PRO A 81 8.31 -0.88 8.92
CA PRO A 81 8.86 0.03 7.95
C PRO A 81 8.13 1.37 7.99
N ALA A 82 8.85 2.50 7.93
CA ALA A 82 8.20 3.81 7.82
C ALA A 82 7.58 4.05 6.42
N ARG A 83 7.94 3.21 5.44
CA ARG A 83 7.58 3.35 4.04
C ARG A 83 7.46 1.97 3.38
N VAL A 84 6.54 1.85 2.43
CA VAL A 84 6.36 0.71 1.52
C VAL A 84 6.72 1.14 0.11
N SER A 85 7.63 0.44 -0.55
CA SER A 85 8.16 0.83 -1.87
C SER A 85 8.60 2.31 -1.99
N GLY A 86 9.11 2.90 -0.89
CA GLY A 86 9.55 4.30 -0.82
C GLY A 86 8.46 5.33 -0.47
N THR A 87 7.20 4.92 -0.40
CA THR A 87 6.05 5.78 -0.08
C THR A 87 5.61 5.59 1.36
N GLY A 88 5.29 6.70 2.04
CA GLY A 88 4.70 6.63 3.38
C GLY A 88 3.29 6.05 3.31
N TYR A 89 2.87 5.42 4.39
CA TYR A 89 1.51 4.89 4.51
C TYR A 89 0.93 5.27 5.87
N ARG A 90 -0.39 5.26 5.95
CA ARG A 90 -1.18 5.51 7.16
C ARG A 90 -1.93 4.26 7.54
N VAL A 91 -2.05 4.04 8.84
CA VAL A 91 -2.87 3.02 9.47
C VAL A 91 -4.02 3.71 10.17
N SER A 92 -5.23 3.23 9.97
CA SER A 92 -6.44 3.78 10.59
C SER A 92 -7.33 2.65 11.10
N ILE A 93 -7.87 2.80 12.30
CA ILE A 93 -8.91 1.94 12.84
C ILE A 93 -10.25 2.65 12.65
N ASP A 94 -11.20 1.96 12.04
CA ASP A 94 -12.62 2.30 12.03
C ASP A 94 -13.31 1.41 13.07
N ALA A 95 -13.66 2.01 14.21
CA ALA A 95 -14.29 1.32 15.31
C ALA A 95 -15.74 0.92 15.02
N ALA A 96 -16.43 1.64 14.12
CA ALA A 96 -17.81 1.32 13.76
C ALA A 96 -17.90 0.11 12.82
N ALA A 97 -16.88 -0.10 11.99
CA ALA A 97 -16.78 -1.20 11.04
C ALA A 97 -15.98 -2.41 11.57
N ASP A 98 -15.31 -2.29 12.71
CA ASP A 98 -14.30 -3.25 13.20
C ASP A 98 -13.21 -3.51 12.15
N GLU A 99 -12.68 -2.44 11.53
CA GLU A 99 -11.74 -2.55 10.41
C GLU A 99 -10.46 -1.76 10.64
N LEU A 100 -9.34 -2.36 10.25
CA LEU A 100 -8.03 -1.73 10.14
C LEU A 100 -7.74 -1.46 8.66
N THR A 101 -7.56 -0.20 8.29
CA THR A 101 -7.21 0.20 6.92
C THR A 101 -5.79 0.72 6.86
N LEU A 102 -5.01 0.22 5.90
CA LEU A 102 -3.66 0.69 5.58
C LEU A 102 -3.66 1.31 4.20
N GLU A 103 -3.23 2.56 4.10
CA GLU A 103 -3.33 3.36 2.87
C GLU A 103 -2.00 4.01 2.52
N SER A 104 -1.51 3.78 1.30
CA SER A 104 -0.44 4.53 0.65
C SER A 104 -1.03 5.63 -0.22
N THR A 105 -0.40 6.80 -0.29
CA THR A 105 -0.89 7.95 -1.08
C THR A 105 -0.26 8.07 -2.47
N SER A 106 0.78 7.30 -2.81
CA SER A 106 1.51 7.41 -4.09
C SER A 106 2.29 6.15 -4.45
N PRO A 107 1.73 5.22 -5.25
CA PRO A 107 0.35 5.18 -5.74
C PRO A 107 -0.67 4.97 -4.62
N GLU A 108 -1.93 5.34 -4.91
CA GLU A 108 -3.07 5.17 -4.01
C GLU A 108 -3.43 3.68 -3.91
N VAL A 109 -3.02 3.05 -2.82
CA VAL A 109 -3.21 1.63 -2.57
C VAL A 109 -3.71 1.47 -1.15
N SER A 110 -4.89 0.88 -1.00
CA SER A 110 -5.52 0.61 0.29
C SER A 110 -5.71 -0.89 0.52
N VAL A 111 -5.46 -1.35 1.74
CA VAL A 111 -5.70 -2.70 2.22
C VAL A 111 -6.51 -2.62 3.52
N THR A 112 -7.59 -3.37 3.59
CA THR A 112 -8.46 -3.44 4.76
C THR A 112 -8.39 -4.82 5.39
N VAL A 113 -8.25 -4.86 6.71
CA VAL A 113 -8.18 -6.07 7.52
C VAL A 113 -9.27 -5.99 8.59
N SER A 114 -10.18 -6.95 8.60
CA SER A 114 -11.21 -7.03 9.64
C SER A 114 -10.59 -7.40 10.99
N LEU A 115 -10.94 -6.65 12.02
CA LEU A 115 -10.55 -6.89 13.40
C LEU A 115 -11.62 -7.73 14.10
N LYS A 116 -11.19 -8.57 15.04
CA LYS A 116 -12.09 -9.36 15.90
C LYS A 116 -11.58 -9.28 17.32
N THR A 117 -12.07 -8.28 18.05
CA THR A 117 -11.73 -8.03 19.46
C THR A 117 -12.95 -8.28 20.33
N ARG A 118 -12.72 -8.51 21.62
CA ARG A 118 -13.77 -8.51 22.65
C ARG A 118 -13.85 -7.18 23.37
N THR A 119 -12.73 -6.47 23.39
CA THR A 119 -12.62 -5.09 23.86
C THR A 119 -13.04 -4.13 22.74
N ASP A 120 -13.72 -3.05 23.13
CA ASP A 120 -14.15 -2.02 22.20
C ASP A 120 -12.95 -1.33 21.54
N LEU A 121 -13.07 -1.07 20.23
CA LEU A 121 -12.08 -0.32 19.45
C LEU A 121 -12.36 1.18 19.54
N GLY A 122 -11.31 1.99 19.43
CA GLY A 122 -11.40 3.45 19.28
C GLY A 122 -10.93 3.91 17.90
N ASP A 123 -11.65 4.87 17.30
CA ASP A 123 -11.26 5.48 16.04
C ASP A 123 -9.91 6.18 16.20
N SER A 124 -8.89 5.66 15.51
CA SER A 124 -7.51 6.08 15.75
C SER A 124 -6.66 5.93 14.49
N THR A 125 -5.53 6.63 14.46
CA THR A 125 -4.63 6.61 13.30
C THR A 125 -3.17 6.74 13.71
N ALA A 126 -2.30 6.09 12.94
CA ALA A 126 -0.86 6.14 13.08
C ALA A 126 -0.21 6.16 11.70
N ASP A 127 0.90 6.86 11.56
CA ASP A 127 1.74 6.77 10.37
C ASP A 127 2.66 5.53 10.46
N GLY A 128 3.19 5.09 9.31
CA GLY A 128 4.16 4.01 9.26
C GLY A 128 5.41 4.30 10.11
N GLY A 129 6.02 3.25 10.66
CA GLY A 129 7.18 3.36 11.53
C GLY A 129 6.95 2.68 12.86
N VAL A 130 7.18 3.39 13.97
CA VAL A 130 6.88 2.84 15.30
C VAL A 130 5.40 3.03 15.56
N ILE A 131 4.65 1.92 15.56
CA ILE A 131 3.24 1.91 15.89
C ILE A 131 3.10 1.41 17.31
N THR A 132 2.38 2.18 18.12
CA THR A 132 1.95 1.76 19.44
C THR A 132 0.50 1.29 19.35
N VAL A 133 0.26 0.05 19.78
CA VAL A 133 -1.08 -0.42 20.15
C VAL A 133 -1.25 -0.28 21.65
N PHE A 134 -2.30 0.40 22.10
CA PHE A 134 -2.53 0.58 23.53
C PHE A 134 -4.01 0.45 23.91
N TYR A 135 -4.22 0.24 25.20
CA TYR A 135 -5.52 0.22 25.85
C TYR A 135 -5.49 1.15 27.06
N ASP A 136 -6.44 2.08 27.10
CA ASP A 136 -6.71 3.00 28.22
C ASP A 136 -8.20 2.88 28.63
N ASP A 137 -9.11 3.01 27.66
CA ASP A 137 -10.53 2.65 27.78
C ASP A 137 -11.02 1.83 26.57
N GLN A 138 -10.45 2.12 25.40
CA GLN A 138 -10.67 1.43 24.13
C GLN A 138 -9.31 1.04 23.52
N LEU A 139 -9.33 0.10 22.57
CA LEU A 139 -8.14 -0.29 21.83
C LEU A 139 -7.86 0.68 20.68
N GLU A 140 -6.68 1.29 20.69
CA GLU A 140 -6.29 2.33 19.73
C GLU A 140 -4.86 2.12 19.18
N VAL A 141 -4.58 2.76 18.05
CA VAL A 141 -3.23 2.89 17.47
C VAL A 141 -2.78 4.34 17.48
N GLN A 142 -1.50 4.56 17.79
CA GLN A 142 -0.86 5.88 17.70
C GLN A 142 0.61 5.76 17.26
N ASP A 143 1.17 6.89 16.86
CA ASP A 143 2.61 7.02 16.68
C ASP A 143 3.35 6.78 18.01
N GLY A 144 4.45 6.03 17.92
CA GLY A 144 5.32 5.66 19.05
C GLY A 144 6.51 6.59 19.28
#